data_AF-A0A662V8R6-F1
#
_entry.id   AF-A0A662V8R6-F1
#
_cell.length_a   1.000
_cell.length_b   1.000
_cell.length_c   1.000
_cell.angle_alpha   90.00
_cell.angle_beta   90.00
_cell.angle_gamma   90.00
#
_symmetry.space_group_name_H-M   'P 1'
#
loop_
_entity.id
_entity.type
_entity.pdbx_description
1 polymer ?
#
loop_
_entity_poly.entity_id
_entity_poly.type
_entity_poly.pdbx_seq_one_letter_code
_entity_poly.pdbx_strand_id
1 'polypeptide(L)'
;MLPFMASGRIVRDYGILFKYVELLEKRGRGYEARRALPTSEDIEYLKRAVTRGMVRTLDEAIKLLKSRFRERIDVDVAAEAYRRHYGVADVSEDMAVEELSRVLAGYAIEIAEQLGEIRLRNLELLR
;
A
#
# COMPACT_ATOMS: atom_id res chain seq x y z
N MET A 1 -0.84 10.95 -11.24
CA MET A 1 -0.83 9.67 -11.97
C MET A 1 -1.31 8.59 -11.02
N LEU A 2 -2.13 7.65 -11.48
CA LEU A 2 -2.55 6.49 -10.67
C LEU A 2 -1.80 5.24 -11.13
N PRO A 3 -1.42 4.32 -10.22
CA PRO A 3 -0.90 3.03 -10.64
C PRO A 3 -2.01 2.17 -11.26
N PHE A 4 -1.62 1.09 -11.95
CA PHE A 4 -2.55 0.23 -12.66
C PHE A 4 -3.67 -0.30 -11.75
N MET A 5 -4.93 -0.21 -12.17
CA MET A 5 -6.11 -0.62 -11.40
C MET A 5 -6.35 0.12 -10.07
N ALA A 6 -5.59 1.17 -9.76
CA ALA A 6 -5.99 2.08 -8.69
C ALA A 6 -7.19 2.92 -9.13
N SER A 7 -8.14 3.08 -8.22
CA SER A 7 -9.29 3.96 -8.36
C SER A 7 -9.07 5.34 -7.75
N GLY A 8 -8.10 5.48 -6.83
CA GLY A 8 -7.84 6.70 -6.08
C GLY A 8 -8.92 7.04 -5.04
N ARG A 9 -9.81 6.08 -4.73
CA ARG A 9 -10.90 6.24 -3.76
C ARG A 9 -10.44 6.07 -2.32
N ILE A 10 -9.45 5.21 -2.08
CA ILE A 10 -8.88 4.90 -0.77
C ILE A 10 -7.55 5.63 -0.61
N VAL A 11 -6.68 5.56 -1.62
CA VAL A 11 -5.40 6.26 -1.62
C VAL A 11 -5.52 7.52 -2.46
N ARG A 12 -5.40 8.68 -1.83
CA ARG A 12 -5.47 9.97 -2.52
C ARG A 12 -4.17 10.37 -3.20
N ASP A 13 -3.05 10.00 -2.59
CA ASP A 13 -1.71 10.31 -3.08
C ASP A 13 -0.84 9.06 -3.11
N TYR A 14 -0.37 8.72 -4.31
CA TYR A 14 0.52 7.58 -4.57
C TYR A 14 1.99 8.00 -4.70
N GLY A 15 2.32 9.29 -4.52
CA GLY A 15 3.64 9.82 -4.82
C GLY A 15 4.76 9.17 -4.01
N ILE A 16 4.55 8.87 -2.73
CA ILE A 16 5.54 8.13 -1.92
C ILE A 16 5.83 6.74 -2.50
N LEU A 17 4.81 6.03 -2.99
CA LEU A 17 4.98 4.72 -3.63
C LEU A 17 5.78 4.84 -4.92
N PHE A 18 5.47 5.81 -5.77
CA PHE A 18 6.25 6.04 -6.98
C PHE A 18 7.69 6.39 -6.69
N LYS A 19 7.95 7.23 -5.68
CA LYS A 19 9.31 7.57 -5.25
C LYS A 19 10.06 6.35 -4.72
N TYR A 20 9.40 5.51 -3.94
CA TYR A 20 9.98 4.27 -3.42
C TYR A 20 10.40 3.30 -4.54
N VAL A 21 9.50 3.05 -5.49
CA VAL A 21 9.78 2.19 -6.66
C VAL A 21 10.91 2.77 -7.50
N GLU A 22 10.85 4.07 -7.81
CA GLU A 22 11.89 4.78 -8.57
C GLU A 22 13.28 4.65 -7.91
N LEU A 23 13.36 4.75 -6.58
CA LEU A 23 14.61 4.60 -5.84
C LEU A 23 15.16 3.18 -5.90
N LEU A 24 14.32 2.16 -5.77
CA LEU A 24 14.74 0.76 -5.90
C LEU A 24 15.24 0.47 -7.31
N GLU A 25 14.52 0.92 -8.33
CA GLU A 25 14.91 0.72 -9.74
C GLU A 25 16.26 1.39 -10.05
N LYS A 26 16.48 2.62 -9.60
CA LYS A 26 17.77 3.33 -9.75
C LYS A 26 18.94 2.62 -9.06
N ARG A 27 18.67 1.81 -8.04
CA ARG A 27 19.68 1.00 -7.33
C ARG A 27 19.87 -0.39 -7.94
N GLY A 28 19.26 -0.69 -9.09
CA GLY A 28 19.29 -2.02 -9.70
C GLY A 28 18.43 -3.06 -8.97
N ARG A 29 17.58 -2.64 -8.04
CA ARG A 29 16.74 -3.49 -7.18
C ARG A 29 15.31 -3.64 -7.72
N GLY A 30 15.19 -3.83 -9.03
CA GLY A 30 13.90 -3.93 -9.71
C GLY A 30 13.07 -5.15 -9.28
N TYR A 31 13.71 -6.19 -8.78
CA TYR A 31 13.00 -7.35 -8.22
C TYR A 31 12.31 -7.02 -6.90
N GLU A 32 12.98 -6.32 -6.00
CA GLU A 32 12.41 -5.82 -4.74
C GLU A 32 11.32 -4.79 -4.99
N ALA A 33 11.48 -3.94 -6.00
CA ALA A 33 10.44 -3.01 -6.42
C ALA A 33 9.14 -3.74 -6.78
N ARG A 34 9.23 -4.82 -7.58
CA ARG A 34 8.07 -5.65 -7.92
C ARG A 34 7.51 -6.41 -6.72
N ARG A 35 8.35 -6.94 -5.84
CA ARG A 35 7.90 -7.68 -4.64
C ARG A 35 7.19 -6.81 -3.61
N ALA A 36 7.50 -5.52 -3.56
CA ALA A 36 6.84 -4.58 -2.66
C ALA A 36 5.39 -4.28 -3.07
N LEU A 37 5.06 -4.40 -4.36
CA LEU A 37 3.72 -4.13 -4.89
C LEU A 37 2.70 -5.20 -4.49
N PRO A 38 1.39 -4.86 -4.47
CA PRO A 38 0.34 -5.84 -4.27
C PRO A 38 0.42 -6.99 -5.29
N THR A 39 0.25 -8.20 -4.79
CA THR A 39 0.25 -9.43 -5.61
C THR A 39 -1.13 -10.08 -5.59
N SER A 40 -1.39 -11.01 -6.50
CA SER A 40 -2.62 -11.82 -6.48
C SER A 40 -2.82 -12.57 -5.15
N GLU A 41 -1.73 -12.95 -4.47
CA GLU A 41 -1.80 -13.58 -3.15
C GLU A 41 -2.36 -12.63 -2.08
N ASP A 42 -2.05 -11.33 -2.17
CA ASP A 42 -2.56 -10.33 -1.23
C ASP A 42 -4.04 -10.06 -1.45
N ILE A 43 -4.48 -10.02 -2.70
CA ILE A 43 -5.89 -9.89 -3.08
C ILE A 43 -6.69 -11.09 -2.56
N GLU A 44 -6.19 -12.30 -2.84
CA GLU A 44 -6.83 -13.54 -2.42
C GLU A 44 -6.80 -13.70 -0.88
N TYR A 45 -5.75 -13.24 -0.20
CA TYR A 45 -5.70 -13.20 1.26
C TYR A 45 -6.80 -12.30 1.84
N LEU A 46 -6.95 -11.08 1.31
CA LEU A 46 -8.02 -10.16 1.72
C LEU A 46 -9.41 -10.75 1.43
N LYS A 47 -9.63 -11.30 0.24
CA LYS A 47 -10.88 -11.95 -0.15
C LYS A 47 -11.29 -13.05 0.83
N ARG A 48 -10.36 -13.92 1.23
CA ARG A 48 -10.62 -14.97 2.23
C ARG A 48 -10.97 -14.38 3.59
N ALA A 49 -10.28 -13.34 4.03
CA ALA A 49 -10.56 -12.69 5.31
C ALA A 49 -11.97 -12.08 5.34
N VAL A 50 -12.39 -11.42 4.25
CA VAL A 50 -13.73 -10.86 4.10
C VAL A 50 -14.79 -11.96 4.04
N THR A 51 -14.58 -12.98 3.19
CA THR A 51 -15.54 -14.10 3.03
C THR A 51 -15.76 -14.88 4.32
N ARG A 52 -14.72 -15.01 5.16
CA ARG A 52 -14.80 -15.67 6.47
C ARG A 52 -15.31 -14.75 7.59
N GLY A 53 -15.64 -13.50 7.30
CA GLY A 53 -16.12 -12.52 8.28
C GLY A 53 -15.05 -12.08 9.29
N MET A 54 -13.77 -12.28 9.00
CA MET A 54 -12.64 -11.81 9.83
C MET A 54 -12.38 -10.32 9.65
N VAL A 55 -12.71 -9.79 8.46
CA VAL A 55 -12.65 -8.37 8.12
C VAL A 55 -14.03 -7.94 7.65
N ARG A 56 -14.55 -6.86 8.21
CA ARG A 56 -15.87 -6.30 7.89
C ARG A 56 -15.80 -4.84 7.44
N THR A 57 -14.74 -4.14 7.80
CA THR A 57 -14.57 -2.70 7.54
C THR A 57 -13.30 -2.39 6.75
N LEU A 58 -13.24 -1.19 6.17
CA LEU A 58 -12.04 -0.69 5.47
C LEU A 58 -10.83 -0.62 6.41
N ASP A 59 -11.01 -0.11 7.63
CA ASP A 59 -9.91 0.03 8.59
C ASP A 59 -9.32 -1.32 9.01
N GLU A 60 -10.17 -2.33 9.20
CA GLU A 60 -9.73 -3.71 9.45
C GLU A 60 -8.96 -4.27 8.25
N ALA A 61 -9.42 -4.02 7.02
CA ALA A 61 -8.74 -4.46 5.80
C ALA A 61 -7.36 -3.80 5.65
N ILE A 62 -7.29 -2.48 5.88
CA ILE A 62 -6.03 -1.72 5.86
C ILE A 62 -5.09 -2.26 6.92
N LYS A 63 -5.54 -2.42 8.16
CA LYS A 63 -4.72 -2.95 9.26
C LYS A 63 -4.18 -4.35 8.96
N LEU A 64 -5.03 -5.22 8.41
CA LEU A 64 -4.67 -6.59 8.03
C LEU A 64 -3.57 -6.61 6.96
N LEU A 65 -3.68 -5.77 5.93
CA LEU A 65 -2.72 -5.77 4.83
C LEU A 65 -1.42 -5.03 5.17
N LYS A 66 -1.49 -3.98 5.98
CA LYS A 66 -0.31 -3.24 6.40
C LYS A 66 0.75 -4.13 7.02
N SER A 67 0.38 -5.05 7.91
CA SER A 67 1.35 -5.97 8.52
C SER A 67 2.11 -6.79 7.48
N ARG A 68 1.43 -7.31 6.45
CA ARG A 68 2.05 -8.04 5.33
C ARG A 68 2.99 -7.17 4.49
N PHE A 69 2.63 -5.90 4.27
CA PHE A 69 3.46 -5.00 3.46
C PHE A 69 4.67 -4.49 4.23
N ARG A 70 4.57 -4.26 5.54
CA ARG A 70 5.73 -3.85 6.37
C ARG A 70 6.91 -4.80 6.20
N GLU A 71 6.67 -6.11 6.17
CA GLU A 71 7.73 -7.13 6.01
C GLU A 71 8.45 -7.09 4.66
N ARG A 72 7.89 -6.40 3.65
CA ARG A 72 8.45 -6.29 2.30
C ARG A 72 9.09 -4.93 2.02
N ILE A 73 8.94 -3.99 2.94
CA ILE A 73 9.44 -2.63 2.78
C ILE A 73 10.89 -2.58 3.23
N ASP A 74 11.73 -2.08 2.33
CA ASP A 74 13.08 -1.65 2.67
C ASP A 74 13.00 -0.33 3.42
N VAL A 75 13.42 -0.35 4.69
CA VAL A 75 13.24 0.75 5.63
C VAL A 75 13.99 2.01 5.19
N ASP A 76 15.25 1.85 4.77
CA ASP A 76 16.09 2.96 4.33
C ASP A 76 15.52 3.65 3.09
N VAL A 77 15.06 2.84 2.12
CA VAL A 77 14.46 3.37 0.90
C VAL A 77 13.12 4.03 1.19
N ALA A 78 12.31 3.49 2.11
CA ALA A 78 11.05 4.12 2.51
C ALA A 78 11.28 5.48 3.16
N ALA A 79 12.23 5.58 4.10
CA ALA A 79 12.58 6.85 4.74
C ALA A 79 13.07 7.88 3.72
N GLU A 80 13.89 7.46 2.74
CA GLU A 80 14.33 8.35 1.68
C GLU A 80 13.20 8.76 0.72
N ALA A 81 12.32 7.83 0.35
CA ALA A 81 11.15 8.12 -0.48
C ALA A 81 10.24 9.16 0.21
N TYR A 82 10.00 8.99 1.52
CA TYR A 82 9.22 9.92 2.32
C TYR A 82 9.82 11.32 2.31
N ARG A 83 11.12 11.46 2.63
CA ARG A 83 11.82 12.75 2.61
C ARG A 83 11.73 13.44 1.25
N ARG A 84 11.96 12.69 0.17
CA ARG A 84 11.91 13.22 -1.20
C ARG A 84 10.51 13.60 -1.65
N HIS A 85 9.48 12.88 -1.20
CA HIS A 85 8.09 13.13 -1.58
C HIS A 85 7.51 14.34 -0.83
N TYR A 86 7.69 14.40 0.49
CA TYR A 86 7.12 15.45 1.33
C TYR A 86 8.03 16.66 1.54
N GLY A 87 9.29 16.60 1.08
CA GLY A 87 10.25 17.71 1.21
C GLY A 87 10.73 17.94 2.65
N VAL A 88 10.75 16.90 3.48
CA VAL A 88 11.19 16.98 4.88
C VAL A 88 12.60 16.46 5.06
N ALA A 89 13.37 17.07 5.96
CA ALA A 89 14.75 16.68 6.23
C ALA A 89 14.86 15.48 7.18
N ASP A 90 13.96 15.41 8.17
CA ASP A 90 13.97 14.38 9.21
C ASP A 90 12.62 13.65 9.25
N VAL A 91 12.68 12.33 9.39
CA VAL A 91 11.52 11.44 9.53
C VAL A 91 11.98 10.15 10.18
N SER A 92 11.18 9.63 11.12
CA SER A 92 11.46 8.31 11.68
C SER A 92 11.18 7.21 10.65
N GLU A 93 12.00 6.17 10.69
CA GLU A 93 11.84 4.97 9.88
C GLU A 93 10.43 4.38 10.00
N ASP A 94 9.92 4.28 11.23
CA ASP A 94 8.58 3.75 11.52
C ASP A 94 7.48 4.55 10.84
N MET A 95 7.60 5.89 10.79
CA MET A 95 6.62 6.76 10.12
C MET A 95 6.63 6.56 8.61
N ALA A 96 7.81 6.42 8.01
CA ALA A 96 7.93 6.20 6.58
C ALA A 96 7.38 4.82 6.16
N VAL A 97 7.69 3.78 6.92
CA VAL A 97 7.17 2.42 6.71
C VAL A 97 5.66 2.37 6.96
N GLU A 98 5.16 3.09 7.97
CA GLU A 98 3.74 3.22 8.28
C GLU A 98 2.97 3.83 7.11
N GLU A 99 3.44 4.96 6.57
CA GLU A 99 2.81 5.63 5.44
C GLU A 99 2.83 4.77 4.18
N LEU A 100 3.99 4.22 3.82
CA LEU A 100 4.13 3.40 2.62
C LEU A 100 3.30 2.11 2.71
N SER A 101 3.29 1.44 3.86
CA SER A 101 2.46 0.24 4.06
C SER A 101 0.96 0.56 3.98
N ARG A 102 0.53 1.73 4.47
CA ARG A 102 -0.85 2.20 4.33
C ARG A 102 -1.22 2.43 2.86
N VAL A 103 -0.36 3.09 2.10
CA VAL A 103 -0.55 3.29 0.65
C VAL A 103 -0.65 1.96 -0.09
N LEU A 104 0.25 1.01 0.18
CA LEU A 104 0.22 -0.33 -0.44
C LEU A 104 -1.04 -1.13 -0.04
N ALA A 105 -1.46 -1.06 1.22
CA ALA A 105 -2.69 -1.69 1.68
C ALA A 105 -3.92 -1.12 0.97
N GLY A 106 -4.03 0.20 0.90
CA GLY A 106 -5.12 0.85 0.16
C GLY A 106 -5.11 0.47 -1.31
N TYR A 107 -3.93 0.43 -1.94
CA TYR A 107 -3.79 0.01 -3.32
C TYR A 107 -4.29 -1.41 -3.57
N ALA A 108 -3.92 -2.37 -2.71
CA ALA A 108 -4.38 -3.74 -2.81
C ALA A 108 -5.91 -3.86 -2.68
N ILE A 109 -6.52 -3.08 -1.79
CA ILE A 109 -7.99 -3.04 -1.62
C ILE A 109 -8.65 -2.49 -2.88
N GLU A 110 -8.12 -1.40 -3.45
CA GLU A 110 -8.66 -0.84 -4.70
C GLU A 110 -8.58 -1.83 -5.86
N ILE A 111 -7.46 -2.56 -6.00
CA ILE A 111 -7.33 -3.63 -7.00
C ILE A 111 -8.40 -4.71 -6.77
N ALA A 112 -8.56 -5.18 -5.53
CA ALA A 112 -9.53 -6.21 -5.18
C ALA A 112 -10.98 -5.78 -5.49
N GLU A 113 -11.33 -4.51 -5.24
CA GLU A 113 -12.63 -3.94 -5.60
C GLU A 113 -12.81 -3.83 -7.11
N GLN A 114 -11.78 -3.38 -7.86
CA GLN A 114 -11.83 -3.29 -9.32
C GLN A 114 -11.96 -4.66 -9.99
N LEU A 115 -11.37 -5.70 -9.41
CA LEU A 115 -11.52 -7.09 -9.85
C LEU A 115 -12.89 -7.71 -9.48
N GLY A 116 -13.68 -7.04 -8.63
CA GLY A 116 -14.96 -7.56 -8.14
C GLY A 116 -14.82 -8.65 -7.07
N GLU A 117 -13.63 -8.83 -6.49
CA GLU A 117 -13.34 -9.89 -5.51
C GLU A 117 -13.92 -9.59 -4.12
N ILE A 118 -14.03 -8.31 -3.78
CA ILE A 118 -14.62 -7.83 -2.54
C ILE A 118 -15.52 -6.61 -2.79
N ARG A 119 -16.42 -6.35 -1.85
CA ARG A 119 -17.10 -5.05 -1.72
C ARG A 119 -17.15 -4.65 -0.25
N LEU A 120 -16.45 -3.57 0.11
CA LEU A 120 -16.50 -3.05 1.47
C LEU A 120 -17.62 -2.01 1.57
N ARG A 121 -18.60 -2.27 2.45
CA ARG A 121 -19.60 -1.25 2.80
C ARG A 121 -18.98 -0.32 3.84
N ASN A 122 -19.14 1.00 3.66
CA ASN A 122 -18.52 2.10 4.42
C ASN A 122 -17.10 2.49 3.96
N LEU A 123 -17.01 3.02 2.74
CA LEU A 123 -15.81 3.70 2.22
C LEU A 123 -15.85 5.20 2.56
N GLU A 124 -16.39 5.57 3.73
CA GLU A 124 -16.29 6.95 4.19
C GLU A 124 -14.82 7.22 4.50
N LEU A 125 -14.19 7.93 3.57
CA LEU A 125 -12.84 8.45 3.66
C LEU A 125 -12.61 9.00 5.06
N LEU A 126 -11.61 8.47 5.75
CA LEU A 126 -11.01 9.13 6.90
C LEU A 126 -10.65 10.56 6.44
N ARG A 127 -11.44 11.52 6.93
CA ARG A 127 -11.30 12.95 6.66
C ARG A 127 -10.11 13.52 7.41
#